data_AF-A0A5S9PGN0-F1
#
_entry.id   AF-A0A5S9PGN0-F1
#
_cell.length_a   1.000
_cell.length_b   1.000
_cell.length_c   1.000
_cell.angle_alpha   90.00
_cell.angle_beta   90.00
_cell.angle_gamma   90.00
#
_symmetry.space_group_name_H-M   'P 1'
#
loop_
_entity.id
_entity.type
_entity.pdbx_description
1 polymer ?
#
loop_
_entity_poly.entity_id
_entity_poly.type
_entity_poly.pdbx_seq_one_letter_code
_entity_poly.pdbx_strand_id
1 'polypeptide(L)'
;MMRIKKAAVYCLGLLAIVGSYSALSDTSTRGCSAYVIPYMPYSATSSQIIYVSRVPASWVGEGKDETGDITVDAIDDSGNLYDLGVVAQAAPNTVTKIASQISTALQNEGFTGGKVSLRIQVENPENIFAYVSYNAGSVRGYVDVECVK
;
A
#
# COMPACT_ATOMS: atom_id res chain seq x y z
N MET A 1 -74.38 -4.39 25.40
CA MET A 1 -73.77 -3.38 24.49
C MET A 1 -72.45 -2.90 25.11
N MET A 2 -71.31 -3.39 24.63
CA MET A 2 -69.98 -3.08 25.19
C MET A 2 -69.11 -2.51 24.06
N ARG A 3 -68.67 -1.25 24.20
CA ARG A 3 -67.85 -0.54 23.20
C ARG A 3 -66.36 -0.71 23.54
N ILE A 4 -65.63 -1.44 22.70
CA ILE A 4 -64.18 -1.57 22.74
C ILE A 4 -63.58 -0.38 21.98
N LYS A 5 -62.82 0.48 22.65
CA LYS A 5 -62.04 1.55 22.02
C LYS A 5 -60.68 0.98 21.58
N LYS A 6 -60.41 0.98 20.28
CA LYS A 6 -59.09 0.64 19.71
C LYS A 6 -58.16 1.85 19.87
N ALA A 7 -57.00 1.66 20.50
CA ALA A 7 -55.92 2.63 20.56
C ALA A 7 -54.97 2.38 19.37
N ALA A 8 -54.78 3.41 18.53
CA ALA A 8 -53.81 3.39 17.44
C ALA A 8 -52.44 3.80 17.98
N VAL A 9 -51.47 2.89 17.90
CA VAL A 9 -50.06 3.17 18.19
C VAL A 9 -49.43 3.70 16.91
N TYR A 10 -49.11 4.99 16.89
CA TYR A 10 -48.33 5.61 15.82
C TYR A 10 -46.85 5.28 16.06
N CYS A 11 -46.28 4.42 15.22
CA CYS A 11 -44.85 4.19 15.18
C CYS A 11 -44.21 5.39 14.46
N LEU A 12 -43.59 6.26 15.24
CA LEU A 12 -42.86 7.44 14.77
C LEU A 12 -41.61 6.94 14.02
N GLY A 13 -41.66 6.95 12.69
CA GLY A 13 -40.53 6.58 11.84
C GLY A 13 -39.39 7.57 12.00
N LEU A 14 -38.35 7.16 12.74
CA LEU A 14 -37.07 7.86 12.77
C LEU A 14 -36.33 7.55 11.45
N LEU A 15 -36.56 8.40 10.44
CA LEU A 15 -35.83 8.36 9.18
C LEU A 15 -34.40 8.85 9.45
N ALA A 16 -33.50 7.93 9.81
CA ALA A 16 -32.08 8.22 9.84
C ALA A 16 -31.61 8.49 8.40
N ILE A 17 -31.34 9.75 8.09
CA ILE A 17 -30.60 10.12 6.88
C ILE A 17 -29.19 9.59 7.08
N VAL A 18 -28.95 8.36 6.63
CA VAL A 18 -27.60 7.82 6.53
C VAL A 18 -26.95 8.55 5.36
N GLY A 19 -26.31 9.68 5.66
CA GLY A 19 -25.44 10.35 4.70
C GLY A 19 -24.43 9.35 4.21
N SER A 20 -24.61 8.88 2.98
CA SER A 20 -23.69 7.96 2.33
C SER A 20 -22.44 8.78 2.03
N TYR A 21 -21.45 8.72 2.89
CA TYR A 21 -20.12 9.19 2.55
C TYR A 21 -19.59 8.24 1.46
N SER A 22 -19.76 8.63 0.20
CA SER A 22 -19.00 8.06 -0.91
C SER A 22 -17.56 8.52 -0.73
N ALA A 23 -16.86 7.94 0.24
CA ALA A 23 -15.42 8.09 0.37
C ALA A 23 -14.80 7.40 -0.85
N LEU A 24 -14.45 8.23 -1.84
CA LEU A 24 -13.46 8.04 -2.88
C LEU A 24 -12.99 6.59 -3.04
N SER A 25 -13.74 5.80 -3.82
CA SER A 25 -13.31 4.49 -4.31
C SER A 25 -12.30 4.66 -5.44
N ASP A 26 -11.22 5.41 -5.21
CA ASP A 26 -10.08 5.35 -6.12
C ASP A 26 -9.40 4.00 -5.93
N THR A 27 -9.94 3.00 -6.62
CA THR A 27 -9.43 1.64 -6.63
C THR A 27 -8.18 1.50 -7.49
N SER A 28 -7.67 2.59 -8.08
CA SER A 28 -6.47 2.57 -8.91
C SER A 28 -5.22 2.24 -8.10
N THR A 29 -5.23 2.36 -6.77
CA THR A 29 -4.04 2.21 -5.92
C THR A 29 -4.00 0.93 -5.08
N ARG A 30 -4.94 0.00 -5.27
CA ARG A 30 -5.09 -1.22 -4.45
C ARG A 30 -5.20 -2.50 -5.28
N GLY A 31 -4.90 -3.64 -4.65
CA GLY A 31 -4.99 -4.96 -5.27
C GLY A 31 -4.06 -5.09 -6.47
N CYS A 32 -2.90 -4.44 -6.40
CA CYS A 32 -1.94 -4.39 -7.49
C CYS A 32 -1.12 -5.68 -7.50
N SER A 33 -0.98 -6.32 -8.67
CA SER A 33 -0.02 -7.42 -8.85
C SER A 33 1.43 -6.94 -8.71
N ALA A 34 1.68 -5.65 -8.91
CA ALA A 34 2.92 -4.97 -8.57
C ALA A 34 2.72 -3.46 -8.31
N TYR A 35 3.61 -2.88 -7.52
CA TYR A 35 3.77 -1.45 -7.31
C TYR A 35 5.09 -1.02 -7.96
N VAL A 36 5.00 -0.22 -9.02
CA VAL A 36 6.16 0.24 -9.79
C VAL A 36 6.50 1.66 -9.37
N ILE A 37 7.76 1.86 -8.99
CA ILE A 37 8.36 3.17 -8.73
C ILE A 37 9.25 3.46 -9.93
N PRO A 38 8.84 4.35 -10.85
CA PRO A 38 9.52 4.53 -12.13
C PRO A 38 10.90 5.17 -11.96
N TYR A 39 11.11 5.93 -10.88
CA TYR A 39 12.34 6.67 -10.66
C TYR A 39 12.55 7.04 -9.20
N MET A 40 13.70 6.69 -8.63
CA MET A 40 14.13 7.16 -7.32
C MET A 40 15.65 7.36 -7.29
N PRO A 41 16.16 8.51 -6.82
CA PRO A 41 17.58 8.67 -6.54
C PRO A 41 18.04 7.71 -5.43
N TYR A 42 19.18 7.07 -5.63
CA TYR A 42 19.78 6.17 -4.67
C TYR A 42 21.26 6.50 -4.44
N SER A 43 21.68 6.34 -3.20
CA SER A 43 23.07 6.25 -2.78
C SER A 43 23.14 5.54 -1.44
N ALA A 44 24.27 4.90 -1.14
CA ALA A 44 24.49 4.24 0.15
C ALA A 44 24.34 5.18 1.38
N THR A 45 24.36 6.50 1.17
CA THR A 45 24.24 7.52 2.24
C THR A 45 22.94 8.30 2.22
N SER A 46 22.10 8.13 1.18
CA SER A 46 20.79 8.78 1.09
C SER A 46 19.74 7.98 1.87
N SER A 47 18.66 8.65 2.26
CA SER A 47 17.57 7.99 3.00
C SER A 47 16.38 7.78 2.10
N GLN A 48 16.02 6.52 1.85
CA GLN A 48 14.74 6.16 1.25
C GLN A 48 13.72 5.87 2.36
N ILE A 49 12.46 6.19 2.07
CA ILE A 49 11.31 5.90 2.93
C ILE A 49 10.33 5.13 2.07
N ILE A 50 10.29 3.81 2.28
CA ILE A 50 9.42 2.90 1.55
C ILE A 50 8.62 2.14 2.59
N TYR A 51 7.31 2.36 2.58
CA TYR A 51 6.36 1.66 3.43
C TYR A 51 5.43 0.81 2.59
N VAL A 52 5.21 -0.41 3.06
CA VAL A 52 4.15 -1.29 2.59
C VAL A 52 3.17 -1.43 3.74
N SER A 53 1.95 -0.94 3.55
CA SER A 53 0.87 -1.03 4.52
C SER A 53 -0.08 -2.14 4.11
N ARG A 54 -0.28 -3.10 5.01
CA ARG A 54 -1.36 -4.09 4.89
C ARG A 54 -2.50 -3.66 5.81
N VAL A 55 -3.54 -3.10 5.23
CA VAL A 55 -4.70 -2.62 6.00
C VAL A 55 -5.65 -3.78 6.31
N PRO A 56 -6.53 -3.66 7.33
CA PRO A 56 -7.55 -4.67 7.58
C PRO A 56 -8.40 -4.93 6.34
N ALA A 57 -8.63 -6.20 6.01
CA ALA A 57 -9.47 -6.62 4.88
C ALA A 57 -10.87 -5.99 4.94
N SER A 58 -11.40 -5.81 6.15
CA SER A 58 -12.68 -5.13 6.42
C SER A 58 -12.75 -3.66 5.94
N TRP A 59 -11.61 -2.98 5.79
CA TRP A 59 -11.58 -1.59 5.28
C TRP A 59 -11.76 -1.53 3.76
N VAL A 60 -11.39 -2.60 3.06
CA VAL A 60 -11.35 -2.66 1.60
C VAL A 60 -12.40 -3.61 1.00
N GLY A 61 -13.15 -4.32 1.85
CA GLY A 61 -14.19 -5.27 1.43
C GLY A 61 -13.65 -6.64 1.06
N GLU A 62 -12.46 -6.98 1.55
CA GLU A 62 -11.79 -8.26 1.30
C GLU A 62 -12.08 -9.28 2.41
N GLY A 63 -11.91 -10.57 2.10
CA GLY A 63 -12.31 -11.66 2.98
C GLY A 63 -11.26 -12.15 3.97
N LYS A 64 -10.00 -11.73 3.85
CA LYS A 64 -8.88 -12.34 4.59
C LYS A 64 -7.75 -11.37 4.93
N ASP A 65 -7.21 -11.57 6.12
CA ASP A 65 -6.02 -10.90 6.64
C ASP A 65 -4.89 -11.94 6.74
N GLU A 66 -4.14 -12.13 5.65
CA GLU A 66 -3.03 -13.09 5.57
C GLU A 66 -1.68 -12.34 5.48
N THR A 67 -0.61 -12.93 6.02
CA THR A 67 0.75 -12.44 5.78
C THR A 67 1.12 -12.71 4.32
N GLY A 68 1.95 -11.86 3.72
CA GLY A 68 2.53 -12.12 2.41
C GLY A 68 3.96 -11.64 2.32
N ASP A 69 4.78 -12.37 1.58
CA ASP A 69 6.16 -11.99 1.31
C ASP A 69 6.20 -10.76 0.39
N ILE A 70 7.18 -9.88 0.63
CA ILE A 70 7.44 -8.69 -0.18
C ILE A 70 8.69 -8.98 -1.02
N THR A 71 8.50 -9.11 -2.33
CA THR A 71 9.61 -9.27 -3.29
C THR A 71 9.87 -7.98 -4.05
N VAL A 72 11.12 -7.76 -4.42
CA VAL A 72 11.52 -6.52 -5.11
C VAL A 72 12.48 -6.81 -6.26
N ASP A 73 12.17 -6.28 -7.43
CA ASP A 73 13.11 -6.14 -8.54
C ASP A 73 13.56 -4.68 -8.64
N ALA A 74 14.76 -4.45 -9.17
CA ALA A 74 15.29 -3.11 -9.43
C ALA A 74 15.96 -3.00 -10.81
N ILE A 75 15.87 -1.82 -11.42
CA ILE A 75 16.55 -1.48 -12.67
C ILE A 75 17.33 -0.17 -12.47
N ASP A 76 18.62 -0.14 -12.80
CA ASP A 76 19.42 1.09 -12.76
C ASP A 76 19.34 1.92 -14.06
N ASP A 77 19.97 3.08 -14.07
CA ASP A 77 20.03 3.97 -15.24
C ASP A 77 20.95 3.47 -16.37
N SER A 78 21.70 2.40 -16.13
CA SER A 78 22.48 1.68 -17.14
C SER A 78 21.70 0.50 -17.74
N GLY A 79 20.51 0.21 -17.24
CA GLY A 79 19.66 -0.90 -17.68
C GLY A 79 19.99 -2.25 -17.06
N ASN A 80 20.81 -2.29 -16.00
CA ASN A 80 21.05 -3.52 -15.25
C ASN A 80 19.83 -3.87 -14.41
N LEU A 81 19.42 -5.14 -14.46
CA LEU A 81 18.32 -5.69 -13.66
C LEU A 81 18.89 -6.41 -12.43
N TYR A 82 18.29 -6.16 -11.27
CA TYR A 82 18.61 -6.79 -10.00
C TYR A 82 17.36 -7.48 -9.45
N ASP A 83 17.46 -8.78 -9.17
CA ASP A 83 16.46 -9.52 -8.40
C ASP A 83 16.89 -9.47 -6.93
N LEU A 84 16.16 -8.71 -6.10
CA LEU A 84 16.49 -8.54 -4.68
C LEU A 84 15.84 -9.63 -3.81
N GLY A 85 15.06 -10.53 -4.41
CA GLY A 85 14.32 -11.58 -3.72
C GLY A 85 13.31 -11.04 -2.71
N VAL A 86 13.03 -11.85 -1.69
CA VAL A 86 12.16 -11.48 -0.57
C VAL A 86 12.92 -10.57 0.39
N VAL A 87 12.48 -9.31 0.51
CA VAL A 87 13.13 -8.30 1.37
C VAL A 87 12.47 -8.18 2.74
N ALA A 88 11.20 -8.57 2.87
CA ALA A 88 10.42 -8.49 4.11
C ALA A 88 9.11 -9.28 4.01
N GLN A 89 8.34 -9.28 5.08
CA GLN A 89 6.96 -9.78 5.11
C GLN A 89 6.00 -8.65 5.48
N ALA A 90 4.84 -8.61 4.81
CA ALA A 90 3.73 -7.74 5.12
C ALA A 90 2.75 -8.48 6.04
N ALA A 91 2.91 -8.35 7.36
CA ALA A 91 1.98 -8.93 8.33
C ALA A 91 0.63 -8.16 8.34
N PRO A 92 -0.49 -8.83 8.64
CA PRO A 92 -1.79 -8.17 8.73
C PRO A 92 -1.82 -6.97 9.66
N ASN A 93 -2.50 -5.90 9.24
CA ASN A 93 -2.73 -4.71 10.06
C ASN A 93 -1.46 -3.99 10.49
N THR A 94 -0.42 -4.03 9.66
CA THR A 94 0.86 -3.38 9.96
C THR A 94 1.35 -2.50 8.81
N VAL A 95 2.22 -1.55 9.16
CA VAL A 95 3.01 -0.77 8.21
C VAL A 95 4.45 -1.26 8.28
N THR A 96 4.91 -1.93 7.24
CA THR A 96 6.26 -2.49 7.14
C THR A 96 7.17 -1.50 6.43
N LYS A 97 8.28 -1.10 7.10
CA LYS A 97 9.35 -0.32 6.47
C LYS A 97 10.33 -1.27 5.79
N ILE A 98 10.57 -1.09 4.50
CA ILE A 98 11.44 -1.99 3.70
C ILE A 98 12.65 -1.30 3.08
N ALA A 99 12.80 0.02 3.26
CA ALA A 99 13.89 0.79 2.65
C ALA A 99 15.29 0.30 3.03
N SER A 100 15.52 -0.09 4.29
CA SER A 100 16.82 -0.62 4.73
C SER A 100 17.16 -1.95 4.08
N GLN A 101 16.18 -2.83 3.94
CA GLN A 101 16.33 -4.17 3.39
C GLN A 101 16.63 -4.09 1.89
N ILE A 102 15.90 -3.23 1.17
CA ILE A 102 16.18 -2.93 -0.25
C ILE A 102 17.59 -2.35 -0.41
N SER A 103 17.98 -1.38 0.43
CA SER A 103 19.31 -0.77 0.35
C SER A 103 20.44 -1.78 0.59
N THR A 104 20.28 -2.68 1.57
CA THR A 104 21.23 -3.77 1.80
C THR A 104 21.29 -4.73 0.62
N ALA A 105 20.14 -5.13 0.06
CA ALA A 105 20.09 -6.04 -1.09
C ALA A 105 20.77 -5.43 -2.33
N LEU A 106 20.50 -4.16 -2.65
CA LEU A 106 21.16 -3.46 -3.75
C LEU A 106 22.68 -3.38 -3.56
N GLN A 107 23.15 -3.10 -2.35
CA GLN A 107 24.59 -3.06 -2.06
C GLN A 107 25.24 -4.44 -2.20
N ASN A 108 24.54 -5.52 -1.84
CA ASN A 108 25.02 -6.89 -2.04
C ASN A 108 25.14 -7.23 -3.53
N GLU A 109 24.30 -6.66 -4.38
CA GLU A 109 24.41 -6.73 -5.84
C GLU A 109 25.46 -5.77 -6.44
N GLY A 110 26.18 -5.02 -5.60
CA GLY A 110 27.22 -4.08 -6.02
C GLY A 110 26.71 -2.70 -6.46
N PHE A 111 25.39 -2.44 -6.38
CA PHE A 111 24.82 -1.13 -6.69
C PHE A 111 24.95 -0.18 -5.49
N THR A 112 25.75 0.88 -5.62
CA THR A 112 26.09 1.79 -4.52
C THR A 112 25.57 3.22 -4.69
N GLY A 113 25.09 3.58 -5.88
CA GLY A 113 24.52 4.88 -6.16
C GLY A 113 24.08 5.06 -7.61
N GLY A 114 23.19 6.03 -7.82
CA GLY A 114 22.62 6.33 -9.13
C GLY A 114 21.13 6.59 -9.05
N LYS A 115 20.41 6.15 -10.07
CA LYS A 115 18.95 6.20 -10.13
C LYS A 115 18.44 4.77 -10.26
N VAL A 116 17.34 4.47 -9.59
CA VAL A 116 16.76 3.13 -9.59
C VAL A 116 15.26 3.21 -9.83
N SER A 117 14.75 2.32 -10.66
CA SER A 117 13.33 1.97 -10.70
C SER A 117 13.13 0.70 -9.89
N LEU A 118 12.06 0.64 -9.11
CA LEU A 118 11.73 -0.51 -8.28
C LEU A 118 10.39 -1.10 -8.70
N ARG A 119 10.28 -2.42 -8.68
CA ARG A 119 9.03 -3.15 -8.80
C ARG A 119 8.83 -3.96 -7.52
N ILE A 120 7.84 -3.59 -6.73
CA ILE A 120 7.52 -4.26 -5.47
C ILE A 120 6.31 -5.16 -5.71
N GLN A 121 6.41 -6.42 -5.34
CA GLN A 121 5.28 -7.34 -5.35
C GLN A 121 5.04 -7.86 -3.94
N VAL A 122 3.77 -8.13 -3.64
CA VAL A 122 3.38 -8.67 -2.34
C VAL A 122 2.44 -9.84 -2.58
N GLU A 123 2.71 -10.97 -1.93
CA GLU A 123 1.77 -12.09 -1.93
C GLU A 123 0.45 -11.67 -1.25
N ASN A 124 -0.68 -12.05 -1.83
CA ASN A 124 -2.03 -11.63 -1.40
C ASN A 124 -2.14 -10.07 -1.37
N PRO A 125 -2.13 -9.39 -2.52
CA PRO A 125 -1.99 -7.93 -2.60
C PRO A 125 -3.29 -7.14 -2.35
N GLU A 126 -4.41 -7.80 -2.09
CA GLU A 126 -5.76 -7.23 -2.15
C GLU A 126 -5.97 -6.05 -1.18
N ASN A 127 -5.26 -6.07 -0.04
CA ASN A 127 -5.29 -5.04 1.01
C ASN A 127 -3.94 -4.31 1.19
N ILE A 128 -3.12 -4.25 0.14
CA ILE A 128 -1.82 -3.60 0.17
C ILE A 128 -1.90 -2.16 -0.37
N PHE A 129 -1.13 -1.29 0.28
CA PHE A 129 -0.80 0.05 -0.17
C PHE A 129 0.71 0.27 -0.06
N ALA A 130 1.30 0.89 -1.05
CA ALA A 130 2.71 1.28 -1.01
C ALA A 130 2.84 2.79 -0.96
N TYR A 131 3.79 3.28 -0.18
CA TYR A 131 4.14 4.68 -0.08
C TYR A 131 5.64 4.84 -0.20
N VAL A 132 6.07 5.79 -1.04
CA VAL A 132 7.48 6.02 -1.34
C VAL A 132 7.82 7.50 -1.29
N SER A 133 8.90 7.80 -0.56
CA SER A 133 9.57 9.09 -0.58
C SER A 133 11.07 8.93 -0.37
N TYR A 134 11.82 9.99 -0.63
CA TYR A 134 13.27 10.01 -0.46
C TYR A 134 13.76 11.33 0.11
N ASN A 135 14.94 11.25 0.72
CA ASN A 135 15.74 12.38 1.13
C ASN A 135 17.18 12.17 0.64
N ALA A 136 17.56 12.95 -0.37
CA ALA A 136 18.87 12.93 -1.00
C ALA A 136 19.53 14.30 -0.81
N GLY A 137 20.28 14.45 0.29
CA GLY A 137 20.92 15.71 0.66
C GLY A 137 19.90 16.79 1.03
N SER A 138 19.83 17.86 0.25
CA SER A 138 18.86 18.95 0.42
C SER A 138 17.53 18.70 -0.32
N VAL A 139 17.46 17.66 -1.16
CA VAL A 139 16.28 17.35 -1.97
C VAL A 139 15.42 16.32 -1.23
N ARG A 140 14.16 16.68 -0.99
CA ARG A 140 13.12 15.78 -0.48
C ARG A 140 12.01 15.70 -1.50
N GLY A 141 11.55 14.49 -1.79
CA GLY A 141 10.52 14.26 -2.79
C GLY A 141 9.64 13.07 -2.42
N TYR A 142 8.41 13.14 -2.88
CA TYR A 142 7.51 12.00 -2.98
C TYR A 142 7.66 11.47 -4.40
N VAL A 143 7.54 10.15 -4.56
CA VAL A 143 7.56 9.51 -5.87
C VAL A 143 6.21 8.87 -6.08
N ASP A 144 5.66 9.05 -7.27
CA ASP A 144 4.43 8.37 -7.66
C ASP A 144 4.67 6.86 -7.69
N VAL A 145 3.67 6.12 -7.20
CA VAL A 145 3.67 4.67 -7.20
C VAL A 145 2.60 4.22 -8.17
N GLU A 146 3.03 3.56 -9.23
CA GLU A 146 2.16 3.03 -10.26
C GLU A 146 1.66 1.65 -9.87
N CYS A 147 0.34 1.50 -9.74
CA CYS A 147 -0.31 0.23 -9.51
C CYS A 147 -0.47 -0.53 -10.82
N VAL A 148 0.15 -1.70 -10.93
CA VAL A 148 -0.05 -2.62 -12.04
C VAL A 148 -1.04 -3.70 -11.59
N LYS A 149 -2.10 -3.92 -12.36
CA LYS A 149 -3.10 -4.96 -12.11
C LYS A 149 -2.85 -6.15 -13.02
#